data_AF-A0A957DHH9-F1
#
_entry.id   AF-A0A957DHH9-F1
#
_cell.length_a   1.000
_cell.length_b   1.000
_cell.length_c   1.000
_cell.angle_alpha   90.00
_cell.angle_beta   90.00
_cell.angle_gamma   90.00
#
_symmetry.space_group_name_H-M   'P 1'
#
loop_
_entity.id
_entity.type
_entity.pdbx_description
1 polymer ?
#
loop_
_entity_poly.entity_id
_entity_poly.type
_entity_poly.pdbx_seq_one_letter_code
_entity_poly.pdbx_strand_id
1 'polypeptide(L)' 'GRAVAAGQGERGILLCGSGVGASIAANKIKGVRACLCHDIYSATQGVEHDDMNVLCLG' A
#
# COMPACT_ATOMS: atom_id res chain seq x y z
N GLY A 1 -0.67 0.97 8.04
CA GLY A 1 -2.04 1.51 7.90
C GLY A 1 -2.25 2.75 8.76
N ARG A 2 -2.56 2.59 10.06
CA ARG A 2 -2.93 3.72 10.94
C ARG A 2 -1.86 4.81 11.06
N ALA A 3 -0.59 4.46 11.14
CA ALA A 3 0.51 5.45 11.18
C ALA A 3 0.54 6.33 9.91
N VAL A 4 0.34 5.73 8.73
CA VAL A 4 0.23 6.46 7.45
C VAL A 4 -1.02 7.35 7.45
N ALA A 5 -2.17 6.83 7.85
CA ALA A 5 -3.40 7.61 7.95
C ALA A 5 -3.32 8.77 8.97
N ALA A 6 -2.51 8.63 10.02
CA ALA A 6 -2.29 9.65 11.04
C ALA A 6 -1.16 10.65 10.69
N GLY A 7 -0.54 10.53 9.52
CA GLY A 7 0.61 11.37 9.13
C GLY A 7 1.88 11.12 9.94
N GLN A 8 1.94 10.02 10.71
CA GLN A 8 3.12 9.61 11.48
C GLN A 8 4.16 8.89 10.61
N GLY A 9 3.80 8.59 9.36
CA GLY A 9 4.70 8.14 8.30
C GLY A 9 4.14 8.52 6.94
N GLU A 10 4.99 8.97 6.04
CA GLU A 10 4.57 9.44 4.71
C GLU A 10 4.06 8.29 3.82
N ARG A 11 4.77 7.15 3.85
CA ARG A 11 4.43 5.94 3.10
C ARG A 11 4.68 4.68 3.93
N GLY A 12 4.08 3.56 3.52
CA GLY A 12 4.27 2.26 4.15
C GLY A 12 4.62 1.16 3.17
N ILE A 13 5.28 0.11 3.67
CA ILE A 13 5.48 -1.16 2.97
C ILE A 13 4.90 -2.27 3.84
N LEU A 14 4.14 -3.17 3.26
CA LEU A 14 3.56 -4.36 3.90
C LEU A 14 4.01 -5.61 3.16
N LEU A 15 4.44 -6.63 3.91
CA LEU A 15 4.77 -7.94 3.39
C LEU A 15 3.92 -9.01 4.08
N CYS A 16 3.30 -9.89 3.31
CA CYS A 16 2.71 -11.14 3.81
C CYS A 16 2.77 -12.19 2.71
N GLY A 17 2.53 -13.47 3.00
CA GLY A 17 2.82 -14.55 2.04
C GLY A 17 2.31 -14.37 0.60
N SER A 18 1.14 -13.77 0.37
CA SER A 18 0.69 -13.38 -0.99
C SER A 18 0.54 -11.87 -1.20
N GLY A 19 0.74 -11.06 -0.15
CA GLY A 19 0.40 -9.63 -0.15
C GLY A 19 -1.10 -9.29 -0.22
N VAL A 20 -1.98 -10.22 -0.62
CA VAL A 20 -3.43 -10.01 -0.82
C VAL A 20 -4.13 -9.66 0.48
N GLY A 21 -3.88 -10.43 1.56
CA GLY A 21 -4.51 -10.18 2.84
C GLY A 21 -4.11 -8.82 3.43
N ALA A 22 -2.83 -8.46 3.28
CA ALA A 22 -2.30 -7.19 3.75
C ALA A 22 -2.91 -6.01 2.99
N SER A 23 -3.03 -6.08 1.65
CA SER A 23 -3.62 -5.01 0.84
C SER A 23 -5.12 -4.83 1.13
N ILE A 24 -5.88 -5.92 1.24
CA ILE A 24 -7.31 -5.87 1.59
C ILE A 24 -7.51 -5.25 2.98
N ALA A 25 -6.72 -5.67 3.97
CA ALA A 25 -6.84 -5.15 5.33
C ALA A 25 -6.45 -3.67 5.41
N ALA A 26 -5.37 -3.26 4.73
CA ALA A 26 -4.87 -1.90 4.75
C ALA A 26 -5.86 -0.89 4.12
N ASN A 27 -6.47 -1.25 2.99
CA ASN A 27 -7.43 -0.39 2.29
C ASN A 27 -8.74 -0.14 3.07
N LYS A 28 -9.02 -0.91 4.14
CA LYS A 28 -10.15 -0.63 5.04
C LYS A 28 -9.91 0.58 5.97
N ILE A 29 -8.69 1.11 6.01
CA ILE A 29 -8.33 2.26 6.83
C ILE A 29 -8.49 3.51 5.97
N LYS A 30 -9.40 4.42 6.36
CA LYS A 30 -9.60 5.69 5.66
C LYS A 30 -8.28 6.46 5.54
N GLY A 31 -7.97 6.94 4.34
CA GLY A 31 -6.72 7.65 4.03
C GLY A 31 -5.57 6.74 3.61
N VAL A 32 -5.73 5.42 3.64
CA VAL A 32 -4.75 4.47 3.09
C VAL A 32 -5.16 4.07 1.67
N ARG A 33 -4.20 4.11 0.76
CA ARG A 33 -4.29 3.58 -0.61
C ARG A 33 -3.17 2.56 -0.77
N ALA A 34 -3.52 1.30 -0.58
CA ALA A 34 -2.56 0.19 -0.59
C ALA A 34 -2.67 -0.62 -1.89
N CYS A 35 -1.57 -0.79 -2.62
CA CYS A 35 -1.55 -1.60 -3.84
C CYS A 35 -0.68 -2.84 -3.64
N LEU A 36 -1.16 -4.00 -4.09
CA LEU A 36 -0.33 -5.20 -4.20
C LEU A 36 0.42 -5.12 -5.53
N CYS A 37 1.74 -5.11 -5.48
CA CYS A 37 2.58 -5.02 -6.67
C CYS A 37 3.48 -6.25 -6.76
N HIS A 38 3.76 -6.68 -7.99
CA HIS A 38 4.64 -7.81 -8.30
C HIS A 38 5.81 -7.42 -9.19
N ASP A 39 5.87 -6.16 -9.61
CA ASP A 39 6.91 -5.60 -10.45
C ASP A 39 7.06 -4.10 -10.22
N ILE A 40 8.11 -3.53 -10.81
CA ILE A 40 8.40 -2.10 -10.72
C ILE A 40 7.36 -1.28 -11.48
N TYR A 41 6.80 -1.82 -12.59
CA TYR A 41 5.82 -1.10 -13.39
C TYR A 41 4.55 -0.78 -12.60
N SER A 42 3.93 -1.79 -11.99
CA SER A 42 2.74 -1.66 -11.14
C SER A 42 3.01 -0.80 -9.91
N ALA A 43 4.21 -0.89 -9.31
CA ALA A 43 4.59 -0.03 -8.19
C ALA A 43 4.69 1.45 -8.61
N THR A 44 5.32 1.73 -9.75
CA THR A 44 5.43 3.09 -10.31
C THR A 44 4.07 3.66 -10.67
N GLN A 45 3.25 2.90 -11.43
CA GLN A 45 1.91 3.32 -11.81
C GLN A 45 1.00 3.55 -10.60
N GLY A 46 1.12 2.71 -9.57
CA GLY A 46 0.39 2.91 -8.32
C GLY A 46 0.73 4.23 -7.63
N VAL A 47 1.99 4.69 -7.70
CA VAL A 47 2.38 6.00 -7.15
C VAL A 47 1.92 7.14 -8.07
N GLU A 48 2.17 7.04 -9.37
CA GLU A 48 1.93 8.12 -10.33
C GLU A 48 0.45 8.38 -10.61
N HIS A 49 -0.37 7.32 -10.67
CA HIS A 49 -1.76 7.42 -11.08
C HIS A 49 -2.73 7.35 -9.91
N ASP A 50 -2.43 6.51 -8.91
CA ASP A 50 -3.34 6.24 -7.80
C ASP A 50 -2.90 6.91 -6.49
N ASP A 51 -1.78 7.64 -6.51
CA ASP A 51 -1.17 8.24 -5.31
C ASP A 51 -1.04 7.21 -4.17
N MET A 52 -0.70 5.96 -4.50
CA MET A 52 -0.54 4.87 -3.52
C MET A 52 0.40 5.32 -2.40
N ASN A 53 -0.04 5.19 -1.15
CA ASN A 53 0.79 5.51 0.01
C ASN A 53 1.23 4.26 0.79
N VAL A 54 0.78 3.06 0.38
CA VAL A 54 1.25 1.79 0.94
C VAL A 54 1.52 0.76 -0.16
N LEU A 55 2.76 0.29 -0.27
CA LEU A 55 3.15 -0.83 -1.13
C LEU A 55 2.91 -2.16 -0.41
N CYS A 56 2.21 -3.11 -1.02
CA CYS A 56 2.06 -4.47 -0.51
C CYS A 56 2.80 -5.45 -1.42
N LEU A 57 3.55 -6.37 -0.81
CA LEU A 57 4.31 -7.41 -1.51
C LEU A 57 3.95 -8.80 -0.95
N GLY A 58 4.06 -9.79 -1.84
CA GLY A 58 3.93 -11.22 -1.57
C GLY A 58 5.29 -11.88 -1.41
#